data_AF-A0A550CB03-F1
#
_entry.id   AF-A0A550CB03-F1
#
_cell.length_a   1.000
_cell.length_b   1.000
_cell.length_c   1.000
_cell.angle_alpha   90.00
_cell.angle_beta   90.00
_cell.angle_gamma   90.00
#
_symmetry.space_group_name_H-M   'P 1'
#
loop_
_entity.id
_entity.type
_entity.pdbx_description
1 polymer ?
#
loop_
_entity_poly.entity_id
_entity_poly.type
_entity_poly.pdbx_seq_one_letter_code
_entity_poly.pdbx_strand_id
1 'polypeptide(L)'
;MDDDKEETVVCPADAPEWVSSNFAVINRRDLGPQYLGVLAAWLSLEAKWGYDASKGTSCKGTGERPELLDKWIRGGRAPRVRKVPAVEDVSTFERQVWGWWAGLQPAWRKMDVDGRPSEDREMDSSGDWGVLEVHGQNGMLNAVAVACWWGVALEGHSSRSWERFLDDVSWVCEEQTE
;
A
#
# COMPACT_ATOMS: atom_id res chain seq x y z
N MET A 1 13.10 17.67 26.36
CA MET A 1 11.65 17.94 26.21
C MET A 1 11.57 18.40 24.77
N ASP A 2 11.60 17.42 23.89
CA ASP A 2 11.66 17.65 22.47
C ASP A 2 10.25 17.36 22.00
N ASP A 3 9.62 18.40 21.47
CA ASP A 3 8.34 18.37 20.79
C ASP A 3 8.35 17.21 19.78
N ASP A 4 7.78 16.08 20.20
CA ASP A 4 7.28 15.02 19.34
C ASP A 4 6.17 15.67 18.49
N LYS A 5 6.58 16.31 17.39
CA LYS A 5 5.64 16.70 16.34
C LYS A 5 5.08 15.41 15.81
N GLU A 6 3.92 15.02 16.37
CA GLU A 6 3.05 14.00 15.84
C GLU A 6 2.95 14.26 14.33
N GLU A 7 3.64 13.45 13.53
CA GLU A 7 3.74 13.65 12.10
C GLU A 7 2.38 13.32 11.51
N THR A 8 1.53 14.33 11.40
CA THR A 8 0.14 14.14 11.04
C THR A 8 -0.01 14.24 9.53
N VAL A 9 -0.23 13.09 8.90
CA VAL A 9 -0.68 13.07 7.51
C VAL A 9 -2.13 13.52 7.48
N VAL A 10 -2.41 14.52 6.65
CA VAL A 10 -3.74 15.11 6.49
C VAL A 10 -4.23 14.85 5.06
N CYS A 11 -5.50 14.46 4.93
CA CYS A 11 -6.11 14.31 3.61
C CYS A 11 -6.23 15.69 2.94
N PRO A 12 -5.80 15.84 1.68
CA PRO A 12 -5.97 17.07 0.93
C PRO A 12 -7.46 17.49 0.86
N ALA A 13 -7.74 18.79 0.99
CA ALA A 13 -9.11 19.29 1.08
C ALA A 13 -9.90 19.15 -0.24
N ASP A 14 -9.19 19.08 -1.36
CA ASP A 14 -9.69 18.86 -2.71
C ASP A 14 -9.72 17.37 -3.11
N ALA A 15 -9.31 16.47 -2.20
CA ALA A 15 -9.30 15.04 -2.47
C ALA A 15 -10.73 14.51 -2.72
N PRO A 16 -10.95 13.71 -3.78
CA PRO A 16 -12.26 13.16 -4.07
C PRO A 16 -12.73 12.20 -2.97
N GLU A 17 -14.04 11.95 -2.93
CA GLU A 17 -14.68 11.08 -1.92
C GLU A 17 -14.00 9.72 -1.78
N TRP A 18 -13.51 9.16 -2.89
CA TRP A 18 -12.83 7.87 -2.84
C TRP A 18 -11.49 7.93 -2.12
N VAL A 19 -10.72 9.01 -2.22
CA VAL A 19 -9.48 9.19 -1.47
C VAL A 19 -9.80 9.46 -0.01
N SER A 20 -10.67 10.44 0.27
CA SER A 20 -10.99 10.85 1.65
C SER A 20 -11.66 9.74 2.46
N SER A 21 -12.56 8.97 1.86
CA SER A 21 -13.20 7.83 2.53
C SER A 21 -12.19 6.72 2.86
N ASN A 22 -11.29 6.39 1.93
CA ASN A 22 -10.27 5.36 2.18
C ASN A 22 -9.24 5.86 3.19
N PHE A 23 -8.77 7.10 3.04
CA PHE A 23 -7.86 7.75 3.97
C PHE A 23 -8.39 7.74 5.40
N ALA A 24 -9.69 8.02 5.62
CA ALA A 24 -10.29 7.99 6.95
C ALA A 24 -10.22 6.61 7.63
N VAL A 25 -10.17 5.52 6.87
CA VAL A 25 -10.06 4.16 7.39
C VAL A 25 -8.61 3.74 7.61
N ILE A 26 -7.72 4.15 6.70
CA ILE A 26 -6.31 3.72 6.70
C ILE A 26 -5.38 4.69 7.46
N ASN A 27 -5.79 5.92 7.78
CA ASN A 27 -4.99 6.88 8.54
C ASN A 27 -4.89 6.49 10.04
N ARG A 28 -3.99 5.54 10.34
CA ARG A 28 -3.76 4.96 11.65
C ARG A 28 -2.42 5.44 12.21
N ARG A 29 -2.48 6.50 13.01
CA ARG A 29 -1.29 7.13 13.64
C ARG A 29 -0.57 6.20 14.61
N ASP A 30 -1.30 5.27 15.20
CA ASP A 30 -0.79 4.27 16.13
C ASP A 30 0.15 3.25 15.46
N LEU A 31 0.20 3.19 14.12
CA LEU A 31 1.14 2.34 13.38
C LEU A 31 2.53 2.97 13.24
N GLY A 32 2.72 4.20 13.71
CA GLY A 32 4.04 4.85 13.76
C GLY A 32 4.48 5.55 12.47
N PRO A 33 5.64 6.23 12.52
CA PRO A 33 6.06 7.19 11.49
C PRO A 33 6.35 6.54 10.13
N GLN A 34 6.89 5.33 10.09
CA GLN A 34 7.19 4.64 8.83
C GLN A 34 5.92 4.39 8.00
N TYR A 35 4.84 3.97 8.66
CA TYR A 35 3.55 3.79 8.00
C TYR A 35 2.93 5.12 7.55
N LEU A 36 3.11 6.18 8.34
CA LEU A 36 2.67 7.53 7.98
C LEU A 36 3.44 8.06 6.75
N GLY A 37 4.73 7.73 6.63
CA GLY A 37 5.52 7.98 5.42
C GLY A 37 4.90 7.34 4.17
N VAL A 38 4.50 6.08 4.26
CA VAL A 38 3.80 5.37 3.16
C VAL A 38 2.49 6.08 2.77
N LEU A 39 1.70 6.56 3.74
CA LEU A 39 0.49 7.31 3.45
C LEU A 39 0.77 8.64 2.75
N ALA A 40 1.82 9.34 3.15
CA ALA A 40 2.24 10.59 2.51
C ALA A 40 2.74 10.36 1.08
N ALA A 41 3.54 9.32 0.86
CA ALA A 41 4.02 8.92 -0.47
C ALA A 41 2.85 8.55 -1.39
N TRP A 42 1.89 7.76 -0.89
CA TRP A 42 0.68 7.42 -1.65
C TRP A 42 -0.16 8.65 -2.01
N LEU A 43 -0.40 9.57 -1.05
CA LEU A 43 -1.15 10.79 -1.34
C LEU A 43 -0.46 11.66 -2.39
N SER A 44 0.87 11.74 -2.36
CA SER A 44 1.68 12.48 -3.33
C SER A 44 1.58 11.86 -4.73
N LEU A 45 1.65 10.53 -4.81
CA LEU A 45 1.44 9.79 -6.06
C LEU A 45 0.05 10.06 -6.65
N GLU A 46 -1.01 9.94 -5.86
CA GLU A 46 -2.37 10.17 -6.37
C GLU A 46 -2.59 11.65 -6.75
N ALA A 47 -1.96 12.58 -6.05
CA ALA A 47 -1.99 14.00 -6.40
C ALA A 47 -1.33 14.27 -7.77
N LYS A 48 -0.20 13.61 -8.07
CA LYS A 48 0.47 13.68 -9.40
C LYS A 48 -0.49 13.27 -10.53
N TRP A 49 -1.31 12.26 -10.29
CA TRP A 49 -2.31 11.76 -11.24
C TRP A 49 -3.67 12.49 -11.15
N GLY A 50 -3.76 13.59 -10.40
CA GLY A 50 -4.99 14.37 -10.25
C GLY A 50 -6.14 13.61 -9.60
N TYR A 51 -5.83 12.62 -8.77
CA TYR A 51 -6.78 11.72 -8.11
C TYR A 51 -7.72 10.97 -9.07
N ASP A 52 -7.25 10.69 -10.29
CA ASP A 52 -8.00 9.86 -11.23
C ASP A 52 -8.22 8.47 -10.62
N ALA A 53 -9.50 8.10 -10.47
CA ALA A 53 -9.89 6.83 -9.89
C ALA A 53 -9.54 5.63 -10.80
N SER A 54 -9.13 5.86 -12.05
CA SER A 54 -8.75 4.84 -13.05
C SER A 54 -9.80 3.72 -13.15
N LYS A 55 -11.07 4.13 -13.29
CA LYS A 55 -12.21 3.20 -13.30
C LYS A 55 -12.14 2.29 -14.54
N GLY A 56 -11.82 1.03 -14.32
CA GLY A 56 -11.80 -0.02 -15.35
C GLY A 56 -10.43 -0.65 -15.57
N THR A 57 -9.36 0.02 -15.15
CA THR A 57 -7.99 -0.53 -15.20
C THR A 57 -7.78 -1.41 -13.97
N SER A 58 -7.31 -2.64 -14.15
CA SER A 58 -7.11 -3.58 -13.05
C SER A 58 -5.64 -3.93 -12.90
N CYS A 59 -5.06 -3.71 -11.71
CA CYS A 59 -3.80 -4.34 -11.31
C CYS A 59 -4.01 -5.85 -11.14
N LYS A 60 -4.09 -6.59 -12.24
CA LYS A 60 -4.04 -8.05 -12.20
C LYS A 60 -2.61 -8.46 -12.50
N GLY A 61 -1.80 -8.53 -11.44
CA GLY A 61 -0.53 -9.24 -11.50
C GLY A 61 -0.73 -10.75 -11.66
N THR A 62 0.37 -11.47 -11.65
CA THR A 62 0.39 -12.94 -11.72
C THR A 62 0.11 -13.59 -10.35
N GLY A 63 0.22 -12.82 -9.26
CA GLY A 63 -0.03 -13.28 -7.90
C GLY A 63 -1.52 -13.23 -7.51
N GLU A 64 -1.96 -14.23 -6.74
CA GLU A 64 -3.29 -14.25 -6.16
C GLU A 64 -3.40 -13.19 -5.06
N ARG A 65 -4.44 -12.35 -5.12
CA ARG A 65 -4.70 -11.35 -4.07
C ARG A 65 -5.06 -12.05 -2.75
N PRO A 66 -4.66 -11.51 -1.59
CA PRO A 66 -5.17 -11.99 -0.31
C PRO A 66 -6.70 -11.96 -0.31
N GLU A 67 -7.34 -13.00 0.19
CA GLU A 67 -8.81 -13.11 0.16
C GLU A 67 -9.49 -11.92 0.85
N LEU A 68 -8.87 -11.40 1.92
CA LEU A 68 -9.34 -10.25 2.66
C LEU A 68 -9.39 -8.99 1.78
N LEU A 69 -8.36 -8.80 0.94
CA LEU A 69 -8.28 -7.70 -0.01
C LEU A 69 -9.34 -7.84 -1.11
N ASP A 70 -9.51 -9.03 -1.67
CA ASP A 70 -10.52 -9.28 -2.69
C ASP A 70 -11.95 -9.05 -2.15
N LYS A 71 -12.25 -9.51 -0.93
CA LYS A 71 -13.52 -9.22 -0.24
C LYS A 71 -13.74 -7.72 -0.04
N TRP A 72 -12.71 -6.99 0.41
CA TRP A 72 -12.81 -5.54 0.61
C TRP A 72 -13.03 -4.76 -0.70
N ILE A 73 -12.33 -5.13 -1.77
CA ILE A 73 -12.51 -4.56 -3.11
C ILE A 73 -13.94 -4.81 -3.62
N ARG A 74 -14.42 -6.06 -3.55
CA ARG A 74 -15.77 -6.46 -4.00
C ARG A 74 -16.88 -5.81 -3.17
N GLY A 75 -16.62 -5.58 -1.88
CA GLY A 75 -17.50 -4.85 -0.97
C GLY A 75 -17.63 -3.36 -1.29
N GLY A 76 -16.81 -2.82 -2.20
CA GLY A 76 -16.80 -1.41 -2.57
C GLY A 76 -15.89 -0.54 -1.70
N ARG A 77 -14.92 -1.15 -0.99
CA ARG A 77 -13.89 -0.47 -0.19
C ARG A 77 -14.46 0.47 0.87
N ALA A 78 -13.67 1.42 1.39
CA ALA A 78 -14.09 2.31 2.47
C ALA A 78 -15.39 3.11 2.25
N PRO A 79 -15.77 3.53 1.02
CA PRO A 79 -17.07 4.17 0.81
C PRO A 79 -18.27 3.32 1.29
N ARG A 80 -18.12 1.99 1.31
CA ARG A 80 -19.17 1.05 1.76
C ARG A 80 -18.77 0.22 2.99
N VAL A 81 -17.48 -0.04 3.16
CA VAL A 81 -16.89 -0.88 4.21
C VAL A 81 -15.97 -0.02 5.07
N ARG A 82 -16.58 0.71 6.01
CA ARG A 82 -15.86 1.69 6.86
C ARG A 82 -14.99 1.05 7.95
N LYS A 83 -15.14 -0.25 8.19
CA LYS A 83 -14.35 -0.96 9.22
C LYS A 83 -13.10 -1.57 8.59
N VAL A 84 -11.98 -1.43 9.29
CA VAL A 84 -10.75 -2.16 9.00
C VAL A 84 -11.05 -3.66 9.13
N PRO A 85 -10.79 -4.48 8.10
CA PRO A 85 -10.93 -5.92 8.21
C PRO A 85 -10.00 -6.51 9.26
N ALA A 86 -10.48 -7.49 10.03
CA ALA A 86 -9.65 -8.19 11.01
C ALA A 86 -8.79 -9.26 10.31
N VAL A 87 -7.50 -9.29 10.64
CA VAL A 87 -6.59 -10.35 10.22
C VAL A 87 -6.53 -11.38 11.35
N GLU A 88 -7.04 -12.59 11.10
CA GLU A 88 -7.12 -13.65 12.12
C GLU A 88 -5.78 -14.37 12.32
N ASP A 89 -5.02 -14.57 11.25
CA ASP A 89 -3.70 -15.22 11.25
C ASP A 89 -2.71 -14.32 10.51
N VAL A 90 -1.88 -13.61 11.28
CA VAL A 90 -0.86 -12.69 10.76
C VAL A 90 0.16 -13.40 9.89
N SER A 91 0.59 -14.62 10.27
CA SER A 91 1.61 -15.35 9.53
C SER A 91 1.08 -15.82 8.17
N THR A 92 -0.17 -16.26 8.10
CA THR A 92 -0.80 -16.60 6.83
C THR A 92 -1.06 -15.38 5.97
N PHE A 93 -1.50 -14.27 6.58
CA PHE A 93 -1.71 -13.01 5.86
C PHE A 93 -0.41 -12.45 5.29
N GLU A 94 0.69 -12.47 6.06
CA GLU A 94 2.02 -12.09 5.59
C GLU A 94 2.41 -12.84 4.31
N ARG A 95 2.28 -14.17 4.29
CA ARG A 95 2.63 -14.98 3.11
C ARG A 95 1.77 -14.62 1.90
N GLN A 96 0.47 -14.40 2.11
CA GLN A 96 -0.44 -13.98 1.04
C GLN A 96 -0.08 -12.59 0.50
N VAL A 97 0.22 -11.63 1.38
CA VAL A 97 0.61 -10.27 0.99
C VAL A 97 1.91 -10.29 0.18
N TRP A 98 2.95 -10.98 0.65
CA TRP A 98 4.21 -11.07 -0.09
C TRP A 98 4.06 -11.81 -1.43
N GLY A 99 3.33 -12.92 -1.47
CA GLY A 99 3.09 -13.66 -2.71
C GLY A 99 2.33 -12.82 -3.75
N TRP A 100 1.33 -12.06 -3.30
CA TRP A 100 0.61 -11.11 -4.14
C TRP A 100 1.51 -9.98 -4.62
N TRP A 101 2.25 -9.35 -3.72
CA TRP A 101 3.11 -8.21 -4.01
C TRP A 101 4.25 -8.59 -4.96
N ALA A 102 4.84 -9.77 -4.79
CA ALA A 102 5.83 -10.34 -5.70
C ALA A 102 5.24 -10.51 -7.12
N GLY A 103 4.01 -11.00 -7.23
CA GLY A 103 3.32 -11.17 -8.52
C GLY A 103 2.88 -9.86 -9.19
N LEU A 104 2.98 -8.73 -8.51
CA LEU A 104 2.79 -7.39 -9.10
C LEU A 104 4.08 -6.78 -9.62
N GLN A 105 5.24 -7.31 -9.24
CA GLN A 105 6.51 -6.69 -9.59
C GLN A 105 6.78 -6.76 -11.09
N PRO A 106 7.40 -5.71 -11.66
CA PRO A 106 7.83 -5.73 -13.05
C PRO A 106 8.95 -6.75 -13.25
N ALA A 107 9.10 -7.24 -14.48
CA ALA A 107 10.01 -8.34 -14.81
C ALA A 107 11.49 -8.00 -14.57
N TRP A 108 11.86 -6.71 -14.58
CA TRP A 108 13.22 -6.27 -14.28
C TRP A 108 13.57 -6.33 -12.79
N ARG A 109 12.57 -6.43 -11.91
CA ARG A 109 12.80 -6.35 -10.48
C ARG A 109 13.40 -7.66 -9.96
N LYS A 110 14.60 -7.56 -9.37
CA LYS A 110 15.27 -8.70 -8.74
C LYS A 110 14.44 -9.18 -7.54
N MET A 111 14.32 -10.49 -7.42
CA MET A 111 13.67 -11.15 -6.29
C MET A 111 14.74 -11.84 -5.42
N ASP A 112 14.55 -11.82 -4.10
CA ASP A 112 15.41 -12.51 -3.15
C ASP A 112 15.09 -14.01 -3.04
N VAL A 113 15.81 -14.68 -2.13
CA VAL A 113 15.68 -16.13 -1.89
C VAL A 113 14.29 -16.53 -1.36
N ASP A 114 13.56 -15.60 -0.75
CA ASP A 114 12.22 -15.81 -0.21
C ASP A 114 11.13 -15.44 -1.24
N GLY A 115 11.52 -15.07 -2.46
CA GLY A 115 10.61 -14.64 -3.51
C GLY A 115 9.99 -13.26 -3.25
N ARG A 116 10.68 -12.40 -2.49
CA ARG A 116 10.29 -11.01 -2.22
C ARG A 116 11.14 -10.05 -3.05
N PRO A 117 10.66 -8.83 -3.36
CA PRO A 117 11.45 -7.87 -4.11
C PRO A 117 12.76 -7.53 -3.37
N SER A 118 13.88 -7.48 -4.09
CA SER A 118 15.18 -7.18 -3.49
C SER A 118 15.21 -5.79 -2.86
N GLU A 119 15.86 -5.67 -1.71
CA GLU A 119 16.08 -4.41 -0.99
C GLU A 119 17.14 -3.52 -1.68
N ASP A 120 17.86 -4.04 -2.68
CA ASP A 120 18.88 -3.29 -3.44
C ASP A 120 18.30 -2.17 -4.31
N ARG A 121 16.98 -2.17 -4.54
CA ARG A 121 16.22 -1.12 -5.27
C ARG A 121 16.80 -0.76 -6.65
N GLU A 122 17.44 -1.71 -7.31
CA GLU A 122 17.94 -1.51 -8.67
C GLU A 122 16.77 -1.33 -9.64
N MET A 123 16.80 -0.25 -10.42
CA MET A 123 15.83 0.01 -11.49
C MET A 123 16.43 -0.28 -12.86
N ASP A 124 15.61 -0.84 -13.74
CA ASP A 124 15.95 -0.87 -15.16
C ASP A 124 15.84 0.54 -15.77
N SER A 125 16.66 0.77 -16.79
CA SER A 125 16.70 1.99 -17.59
C SER A 125 15.37 2.37 -18.25
N SER A 126 14.44 1.42 -18.40
CA SER A 126 13.10 1.68 -18.94
C SER A 126 12.17 2.40 -17.96
N GLY A 127 12.35 2.21 -16.65
CA GLY A 127 11.44 2.73 -15.62
C GLY A 127 10.00 2.19 -15.70
N ASP A 128 9.74 1.13 -16.48
CA ASP A 128 8.40 0.60 -16.71
C ASP A 128 7.94 -0.23 -15.50
N TRP A 129 7.01 0.30 -14.71
CA TRP A 129 6.48 -0.39 -13.53
C TRP A 129 5.37 -1.39 -13.86
N GLY A 130 5.00 -1.52 -15.14
CA GLY A 130 4.01 -2.45 -15.65
C GLY A 130 2.67 -2.30 -14.94
N VAL A 131 2.23 -3.36 -14.26
CA VAL A 131 0.92 -3.36 -13.57
C VAL A 131 0.89 -2.47 -12.33
N LEU A 132 2.05 -2.01 -11.82
CA LEU A 132 2.14 -1.06 -10.71
C LEU A 132 1.93 0.40 -11.14
N GLU A 133 2.02 0.71 -12.45
CA GLU A 133 1.72 2.06 -12.99
C GLU A 133 0.23 2.43 -12.91
N VAL A 134 -0.62 1.43 -12.69
CA VAL A 134 -2.05 1.67 -12.55
C VAL A 134 -2.28 2.50 -11.29
N HIS A 135 -2.74 3.73 -11.48
CA HIS A 135 -3.11 4.68 -10.44
C HIS A 135 -4.55 4.48 -9.94
N GLY A 136 -4.95 5.26 -8.92
CA GLY A 136 -6.32 5.30 -8.44
C GLY A 136 -6.74 4.10 -7.58
N GLN A 137 -8.04 3.78 -7.60
CA GLN A 137 -8.63 2.80 -6.67
C GLN A 137 -8.11 1.37 -6.81
N ASN A 138 -7.51 1.04 -7.96
CA ASN A 138 -6.97 -0.28 -8.24
C ASN A 138 -5.45 -0.36 -8.05
N GLY A 139 -4.79 0.78 -7.89
CA GLY A 139 -3.35 0.89 -7.74
C GLY A 139 -2.85 0.73 -6.31
N MET A 140 -1.95 1.62 -5.92
CA MET A 140 -1.22 1.60 -4.65
C MET A 140 -2.12 1.69 -3.41
N LEU A 141 -3.35 2.20 -3.53
CA LEU A 141 -4.35 2.13 -2.45
C LEU A 141 -4.48 0.70 -1.88
N ASN A 142 -4.43 -0.32 -2.72
CA ASN A 142 -4.56 -1.71 -2.25
C ASN A 142 -3.36 -2.15 -1.39
N ALA A 143 -2.15 -1.72 -1.76
CA ALA A 143 -0.92 -2.02 -1.01
C ALA A 143 -0.92 -1.31 0.35
N VAL A 144 -1.31 -0.04 0.37
CA VAL A 144 -1.47 0.75 1.61
C VAL A 144 -2.55 0.15 2.51
N ALA A 145 -3.67 -0.32 1.94
CA ALA A 145 -4.73 -0.93 2.71
C ALA A 145 -4.28 -2.23 3.39
N VAL A 146 -3.59 -3.13 2.69
CA VAL A 146 -3.09 -4.37 3.33
C VAL A 146 -1.98 -4.08 4.34
N ALA A 147 -1.13 -3.07 4.10
CA ALA A 147 -0.14 -2.61 5.08
C ALA A 147 -0.81 -2.15 6.39
N CYS A 148 -1.90 -1.39 6.28
CA CYS A 148 -2.69 -0.95 7.43
C CYS A 148 -3.23 -2.15 8.22
N TRP A 149 -3.88 -3.10 7.54
CA TRP A 149 -4.53 -4.24 8.20
C TRP A 149 -3.51 -5.13 8.88
N TRP A 150 -2.37 -5.35 8.24
CA TRP A 150 -1.25 -6.08 8.82
C TRP A 150 -0.72 -5.37 10.06
N GLY A 151 -0.43 -4.07 9.98
CA GLY A 151 0.06 -3.27 11.10
C GLY A 151 -0.88 -3.29 12.30
N VAL A 152 -2.20 -3.17 12.05
CA VAL A 152 -3.22 -3.25 13.11
C VAL A 152 -3.21 -4.61 13.79
N ALA A 153 -3.05 -5.68 13.02
CA ALA A 153 -3.02 -7.05 13.53
C ALA A 153 -1.73 -7.42 14.28
N LEU A 154 -0.67 -6.63 14.11
CA LEU A 154 0.54 -6.77 14.92
C LEU A 154 0.36 -6.22 16.34
N GLU A 155 -0.69 -5.44 16.62
CA GLU A 155 -0.99 -4.93 17.98
C GLU A 155 0.22 -4.25 18.66
N GLY A 156 1.03 -3.53 17.89
CA GLY A 156 2.22 -2.82 18.38
C GLY A 156 3.49 -3.68 18.52
N HIS A 157 3.45 -4.96 18.16
CA HIS A 157 4.64 -5.80 18.08
C HIS A 157 5.48 -5.44 16.86
N SER A 158 6.81 -5.41 17.02
CA SER A 158 7.71 -5.17 15.90
C SER A 158 7.68 -6.33 14.91
N SER A 159 7.78 -6.00 13.63
CA SER A 159 7.82 -6.98 12.55
C SER A 159 8.68 -6.46 11.42
N ARG A 160 9.90 -6.99 11.33
CA ARG A 160 10.81 -6.68 10.21
C ARG A 160 10.18 -6.94 8.85
N SER A 161 9.31 -7.95 8.75
CA SER A 161 8.62 -8.29 7.50
C SER A 161 7.63 -7.20 7.09
N TRP A 162 6.90 -6.65 8.06
CA TRP A 162 5.98 -5.55 7.83
C TRP A 162 6.73 -4.24 7.52
N GLU A 163 7.76 -3.91 8.30
CA GLU A 163 8.64 -2.74 8.05
C GLU A 163 9.24 -2.79 6.64
N ARG A 164 9.76 -3.94 6.23
CA ARG A 164 10.28 -4.14 4.87
C ARG A 164 9.20 -3.95 3.81
N PHE A 165 7.97 -4.38 4.07
CA PHE A 165 6.85 -4.15 3.15
C PHE A 165 6.51 -2.66 3.04
N LEU A 166 6.52 -1.91 4.16
CA LEU A 166 6.30 -0.46 4.15
C LEU A 166 7.37 0.26 3.33
N ASP A 167 8.65 -0.06 3.57
CA ASP A 167 9.76 0.53 2.85
C ASP A 167 9.66 0.31 1.34
N ASP A 168 9.22 -0.89 0.94
CA ASP A 168 9.04 -1.25 -0.45
C ASP A 168 7.90 -0.45 -1.09
N VAL A 169 6.75 -0.37 -0.42
CA VAL A 169 5.58 0.37 -0.89
C VAL A 169 5.88 1.87 -0.98
N SER A 170 6.59 2.44 0.01
CA SER A 170 6.99 3.86 -0.03
C SER A 170 7.87 4.13 -1.23
N TRP A 171 8.91 3.31 -1.43
CA TRP A 171 9.83 3.46 -2.56
C TRP A 171 9.09 3.38 -3.90
N VAL A 172 8.20 2.41 -4.10
CA VAL A 172 7.41 2.28 -5.33
C VAL A 172 6.51 3.51 -5.57
N CYS A 173 5.96 4.12 -4.51
CA CYS A 173 5.20 5.35 -4.64
C CYS A 173 6.08 6.55 -5.00
N GLU A 174 7.25 6.67 -4.36
CA GLU A 174 8.20 7.77 -4.55
C GLU A 174 8.76 7.79 -5.97
N GLU A 175 9.26 6.66 -6.47
CA GLU A 175 9.82 6.54 -7.82
C GLU A 175 8.79 6.84 -8.91
N GLN A 176 7.53 6.50 -8.68
CA GLN A 176 6.45 6.83 -9.61
C GLN A 176 5.96 8.29 -9.47
N THR A 177 6.39 8.99 -8.42
CA THR A 177 6.08 10.41 -8.20
C THR A 177 7.13 11.33 -8.82
N GLU A 178 8.39 10.91 -8.92
CA GLU A 178 9.46 11.65 -9.64
C GLU A 178 9.20 11.78 -11.15
#